data_AF-A0A813L129-F1
#
_entry.id   AF-A0A813L129-F1
#
_cell.length_a   1.000
_cell.length_b   1.000
_cell.length_c   1.000
_cell.angle_alpha   90.00
_cell.angle_beta   90.00
_cell.angle_gamma   90.00
#
_symmetry.space_group_name_H-M   'P 1'
#
loop_
_entity.id
_entity.type
_entity.pdbx_description
1 polymer ?
#
loop_
_entity_poly.entity_id
_entity_poly.type
_entity_poly.pdbx_seq_one_letter_code
_entity_poly.pdbx_strand_id
1 'polypeptide(L)'
;ETHQQILAFKPQWESYDATKGCAHIMKLIEADAPAINNKAMLLAHIAVLGNCMSAMSMQDEKPVQWLLTLFYDLLREDSTAYSIFEEAAKITIYKPLMALLGRQGVDSYSADKAAWLLSAVMSHVPRCFSQDDVTGFMALLLGAKAPCPGLGVLEAITNVLKSDVFRGAVWTQP
;
A
#
# COMPACT_ATOMS: atom_id res chain seq x y z
N GLU A 1 18.86 4.37 5.89
CA GLU A 1 18.78 4.29 7.36
C GLU A 1 17.35 4.03 7.84
N THR A 2 16.36 4.77 7.31
CA THR A 2 14.94 4.68 7.69
C THR A 2 14.31 3.28 7.54
N HIS A 3 14.57 2.56 6.44
CA HIS A 3 13.96 1.24 6.19
C HIS A 3 14.31 0.19 7.25
N GLN A 4 15.60 0.06 7.59
CA GLN A 4 16.06 -0.91 8.60
C GLN A 4 15.56 -0.56 10.02
N GLN A 5 15.44 0.74 10.33
CA GLN A 5 14.85 1.19 11.59
C GLN A 5 13.36 0.85 11.67
N ILE A 6 12.63 0.95 10.56
CA ILE A 6 11.22 0.55 10.48
C ILE A 6 11.08 -0.96 10.67
N LEU A 7 11.93 -1.78 10.02
CA LEU A 7 11.89 -3.24 10.20
C LEU A 7 12.15 -3.66 11.66
N ALA A 8 13.05 -2.96 12.37
CA ALA A 8 13.34 -3.23 13.78
C ALA A 8 12.20 -2.80 14.73
N PHE A 9 11.27 -1.96 14.28
CA PHE A 9 10.13 -1.54 15.09
C PHE A 9 9.11 -2.66 15.24
N LYS A 10 8.60 -2.86 16.46
CA LYS A 10 7.54 -3.81 16.77
C LYS A 10 6.27 -3.06 17.18
N PRO A 11 5.27 -2.92 16.29
CA PRO A 11 4.07 -2.18 16.60
C PRO A 11 3.25 -2.89 17.70
N GLN A 12 2.72 -2.10 18.63
CA GLN A 12 1.83 -2.60 19.69
C GLN A 12 0.39 -2.65 19.16
N TRP A 13 0.05 -3.64 18.33
CA TRP A 13 -1.23 -3.67 17.62
C TRP A 13 -2.48 -3.61 18.52
N GLU A 14 -2.37 -3.94 19.80
CA GLU A 14 -3.46 -3.86 20.77
C GLU A 14 -3.80 -2.42 21.17
N SER A 15 -2.86 -1.48 21.03
CA SER A 15 -3.05 -0.09 21.47
C SER A 15 -3.84 0.75 20.48
N TYR A 16 -4.08 0.25 19.26
CA TYR A 16 -4.77 1.01 18.21
C TYR A 16 -6.16 0.45 17.94
N ASP A 17 -7.17 1.33 17.89
CA ASP A 17 -8.55 0.94 17.62
C ASP A 17 -8.73 0.25 16.27
N ALA A 18 -7.93 0.64 15.26
CA ALA A 18 -7.98 0.06 13.92
C ALA A 18 -7.48 -1.39 13.87
N THR A 19 -6.63 -1.81 14.82
CA THR A 19 -5.95 -3.12 14.77
C THR A 19 -6.25 -4.01 15.98
N LYS A 20 -6.77 -3.47 17.08
CA LYS A 20 -6.98 -4.23 18.34
C LYS A 20 -7.81 -5.50 18.16
N GLY A 21 -8.78 -5.50 17.24
CA GLY A 21 -9.63 -6.67 16.95
C GLY A 21 -8.90 -7.84 16.29
N CYS A 22 -7.76 -7.59 15.64
CA CYS A 22 -6.95 -8.62 14.95
C CYS A 22 -5.48 -8.62 15.40
N ALA A 23 -5.16 -7.94 16.50
CA ALA A 23 -3.80 -7.74 16.98
C ALA A 23 -3.04 -9.05 17.20
N HIS A 24 -3.72 -10.09 17.67
CA HIS A 24 -3.15 -11.43 17.83
C HIS A 24 -2.64 -12.05 16.52
N ILE A 25 -3.28 -11.78 15.39
CA ILE A 25 -2.82 -12.24 14.07
C ILE A 25 -1.75 -11.31 13.53
N MET A 26 -1.92 -9.99 13.67
CA MET A 26 -0.92 -9.02 13.21
C MET A 26 0.45 -9.19 13.89
N LYS A 27 0.47 -9.71 15.13
CA LYS A 27 1.69 -10.10 15.84
C LYS A 27 2.44 -11.30 15.24
N LEU A 28 1.77 -12.12 14.42
CA LEU A 28 2.37 -13.27 13.73
C LEU A 28 3.01 -12.87 12.40
N ILE A 29 2.80 -11.63 11.95
CA ILE A 29 3.36 -11.08 10.73
C ILE A 29 4.60 -10.28 11.11
N GLU A 30 5.73 -10.57 10.46
CA GLU A 30 7.01 -9.93 10.75
C GLU A 30 7.54 -9.31 9.45
N ALA A 31 7.86 -8.02 9.45
CA ALA A 31 8.27 -7.31 8.23
C ALA A 31 9.61 -7.80 7.67
N ASP A 32 10.45 -8.44 8.49
CA ASP A 32 11.73 -9.04 8.11
C ASP A 32 11.63 -10.55 7.83
N ALA A 33 10.45 -11.16 8.00
CA ALA A 33 10.24 -12.55 7.63
C ALA A 33 10.18 -12.73 6.10
N PRO A 34 10.62 -13.90 5.57
CA PRO A 34 10.52 -14.21 4.16
C PRO A 34 9.11 -14.01 3.61
N ALA A 35 9.00 -13.49 2.39
CA ALA A 35 7.71 -13.17 1.75
C ALA A 35 6.73 -14.35 1.75
N ILE A 36 7.23 -15.58 1.57
CA ILE A 36 6.43 -16.81 1.60
C ILE A 36 5.67 -16.99 2.93
N ASN A 37 6.27 -16.63 4.06
CA ASN A 37 5.65 -16.77 5.38
C ASN A 37 4.54 -15.73 5.57
N ASN A 38 4.85 -14.47 5.28
CA ASN A 38 3.87 -13.37 5.37
C ASN A 38 2.71 -13.55 4.40
N LYS A 39 2.99 -14.02 3.18
CA LYS A 39 1.97 -14.38 2.20
C LYS A 39 1.03 -15.46 2.72
N ALA A 40 1.57 -16.55 3.28
CA ALA A 40 0.77 -17.64 3.82
C ALA A 40 -0.15 -17.15 4.96
N MET A 41 0.37 -16.32 5.86
CA MET A 41 -0.42 -15.73 6.96
C MET A 41 -1.53 -14.82 6.45
N LEU A 42 -1.23 -13.95 5.49
CA LEU A 42 -2.22 -13.02 4.91
C LEU A 42 -3.31 -13.76 4.12
N LEU A 43 -2.97 -14.82 3.39
CA LEU A 43 -3.96 -15.65 2.69
C LEU A 43 -4.84 -16.45 3.65
N ALA A 44 -4.25 -17.02 4.70
CA ALA A 44 -5.01 -17.74 5.74
C ALA A 44 -5.96 -16.83 6.50
N HIS A 45 -5.64 -15.53 6.59
CA HIS A 45 -6.40 -14.53 7.33
C HIS A 45 -6.70 -13.29 6.48
N ILE A 46 -7.38 -13.45 5.35
CA ILE A 46 -7.62 -12.37 4.38
C ILE A 46 -8.26 -11.11 5.00
N ALA A 47 -9.08 -11.28 6.04
CA ALA A 47 -9.70 -10.18 6.79
C ALA A 47 -8.66 -9.26 7.48
N VAL A 48 -7.46 -9.76 7.77
CA VAL A 48 -6.35 -8.96 8.33
C VAL A 48 -5.91 -7.89 7.34
N LEU A 49 -5.95 -8.14 6.03
CA LEU A 49 -5.64 -7.10 5.03
C LEU A 49 -6.54 -5.88 5.20
N GLY A 50 -7.84 -6.07 5.43
CA GLY A 50 -8.78 -4.96 5.67
C GLY A 50 -8.46 -4.15 6.92
N ASN A 51 -7.97 -4.82 7.97
CA ASN A 51 -7.50 -4.15 9.19
C ASN A 51 -6.20 -3.39 8.94
N CYS A 52 -5.23 -3.98 8.20
CA CYS A 52 -4.02 -3.29 7.77
C CYS A 52 -4.34 -2.02 6.95
N MET A 53 -5.30 -2.10 6.03
CA MET A 53 -5.74 -0.94 5.25
C MET A 53 -6.45 0.10 6.13
N SER A 54 -7.26 -0.32 7.10
CA SER A 54 -7.89 0.59 8.07
C SER A 54 -6.84 1.31 8.92
N ALA A 55 -5.75 0.62 9.26
CA ALA A 55 -4.61 1.16 9.98
C ALA A 55 -3.88 2.30 9.21
N MET A 56 -4.01 2.41 7.88
CA MET A 56 -3.46 3.54 7.11
C MET A 56 -4.04 4.90 7.55
N SER A 57 -5.18 4.90 8.25
CA SER A 57 -5.79 6.10 8.82
C SER A 57 -5.22 6.52 10.18
N MET A 58 -4.32 5.73 10.78
CA MET A 58 -3.70 6.06 12.07
C MET A 58 -2.87 7.34 11.99
N GLN A 59 -2.84 8.08 13.10
CA GLN A 59 -2.03 9.28 13.24
C GLN A 59 -0.57 8.97 13.60
N ASP A 60 -0.32 7.82 14.23
CA ASP A 60 1.05 7.36 14.49
C ASP A 60 1.68 6.90 13.17
N GLU A 61 2.79 7.54 12.80
CA GLU A 61 3.52 7.28 11.57
C GLU A 61 4.21 5.92 11.58
N LYS A 62 4.79 5.49 12.71
CA LYS A 62 5.66 4.31 12.73
C LYS A 62 4.91 3.02 12.37
N PRO A 63 3.70 2.74 12.90
CA PRO A 63 2.94 1.57 12.49
C PRO A 63 2.48 1.63 11.03
N VAL A 64 2.17 2.83 10.51
CA VAL A 64 1.80 3.01 9.10
C VAL A 64 2.99 2.72 8.18
N GLN A 65 4.14 3.31 8.48
CA GLN A 65 5.41 3.05 7.79
C GLN A 65 5.76 1.56 7.82
N TRP A 66 5.58 0.90 8.97
CA TRP A 66 5.80 -0.54 9.12
C TRP A 66 4.92 -1.36 8.17
N LEU A 67 3.61 -1.08 8.12
CA LEU A 67 2.70 -1.80 7.22
C LEU A 67 3.01 -1.56 5.75
N LEU A 68 3.33 -0.32 5.39
CA LEU A 68 3.74 0.02 4.02
C LEU A 68 5.04 -0.70 3.63
N THR A 69 5.98 -0.82 4.57
CA THR A 69 7.24 -1.54 4.37
C THR A 69 6.99 -3.03 4.16
N LEU A 70 6.18 -3.64 5.03
CA LEU A 70 5.77 -5.04 4.92
C LEU A 70 5.21 -5.34 3.52
N PHE A 71 4.24 -4.56 3.05
CA PHE A 71 3.63 -4.82 1.73
C PHE A 71 4.58 -4.51 0.57
N TYR A 72 5.43 -3.48 0.70
CA TYR A 72 6.44 -3.15 -0.29
C TYR A 72 7.43 -4.31 -0.47
N ASP A 73 8.02 -4.79 0.63
CA ASP A 73 9.01 -5.87 0.61
C ASP A 73 8.37 -7.19 0.16
N LEU A 74 7.17 -7.51 0.66
CA LEU A 74 6.40 -8.70 0.25
C LEU A 74 6.20 -8.76 -1.27
N LEU A 75 5.74 -7.67 -1.89
CA LEU A 75 5.45 -7.62 -3.33
C LEU A 75 6.71 -7.50 -4.19
N ARG A 76 7.81 -6.99 -3.63
CA ARG A 76 9.12 -6.92 -4.29
C ARG A 76 9.81 -8.27 -4.32
N GLU A 77 9.65 -9.06 -3.27
CA GLU A 77 10.27 -10.38 -3.12
C GLU A 77 9.45 -11.48 -3.82
N ASP A 78 8.11 -11.46 -3.72
CA ASP A 78 7.22 -12.47 -4.31
C ASP A 78 6.08 -11.84 -5.13
N SER A 79 6.21 -11.86 -6.46
CA SER A 79 5.14 -11.38 -7.35
C SER A 79 3.86 -12.22 -7.25
N THR A 80 3.92 -13.46 -6.76
CA THR A 80 2.71 -14.26 -6.56
C THR A 80 1.92 -13.78 -5.34
N ALA A 81 2.43 -12.85 -4.53
CA ALA A 81 1.72 -12.24 -3.41
C ALA A 81 0.65 -11.22 -3.85
N TYR A 82 0.61 -10.79 -5.11
CA TYR A 82 -0.51 -10.00 -5.65
C TYR A 82 -1.86 -10.74 -5.52
N SER A 83 -1.85 -12.08 -5.44
CA SER A 83 -3.07 -12.87 -5.22
C SER A 83 -3.77 -12.53 -3.90
N ILE A 84 -3.04 -12.04 -2.88
CA ILE A 84 -3.65 -11.55 -1.63
C ILE A 84 -4.63 -10.42 -1.92
N PHE A 85 -4.27 -9.51 -2.81
CA PHE A 85 -5.10 -8.36 -3.17
C PHE A 85 -6.24 -8.75 -4.12
N GLU A 86 -6.03 -9.76 -4.97
CA GLU A 86 -7.07 -10.31 -5.85
C GLU A 86 -8.13 -11.09 -5.06
N GLU A 87 -7.73 -11.96 -4.13
CA GLU A 87 -8.63 -12.74 -3.25
C GLU A 87 -9.38 -11.83 -2.28
N ALA A 88 -8.73 -10.74 -1.87
CA ALA A 88 -9.39 -9.70 -1.12
C ALA A 88 -10.54 -9.05 -1.91
N ALA A 89 -10.62 -9.24 -3.24
CA ALA A 89 -11.67 -9.04 -4.26
C ALA A 89 -12.52 -7.75 -4.26
N LYS A 90 -12.63 -7.07 -3.13
CA LYS A 90 -13.36 -5.82 -2.85
C LYS A 90 -12.76 -5.05 -1.66
N ILE A 91 -11.62 -5.45 -1.09
CA ILE A 91 -11.02 -4.68 0.01
C ILE A 91 -10.57 -3.33 -0.53
N THR A 92 -11.08 -2.31 0.14
CA THR A 92 -10.78 -0.90 0.07
C THR A 92 -9.29 -0.64 0.28
N ILE A 93 -8.42 -1.00 -0.67
CA ILE A 93 -7.03 -0.53 -0.70
C ILE A 93 -6.96 0.88 -1.29
N TYR A 94 -7.78 1.13 -2.32
CA TYR A 94 -7.82 2.41 -3.00
C TYR A 94 -8.13 3.56 -2.03
N LYS A 95 -9.27 3.50 -1.33
CA LYS A 95 -9.72 4.61 -0.47
C LYS A 95 -8.72 4.95 0.66
N PRO A 96 -8.20 4.00 1.45
CA PRO A 96 -7.26 4.30 2.52
C PRO A 96 -5.91 4.79 2.02
N LEU A 97 -5.37 4.23 0.94
CA LEU A 97 -4.11 4.73 0.38
C LEU A 97 -4.27 6.10 -0.28
N MET A 98 -5.38 6.35 -0.98
CA MET A 98 -5.71 7.69 -1.50
C MET A 98 -5.89 8.70 -0.36
N ALA A 99 -6.54 8.31 0.74
CA ALA A 99 -6.71 9.17 1.91
C ALA A 99 -5.38 9.46 2.61
N LEU A 100 -4.47 8.49 2.67
CA LEU A 100 -3.12 8.68 3.20
C LEU A 100 -2.31 9.64 2.32
N LEU A 101 -2.34 9.44 1.00
CA LEU A 101 -1.66 10.31 0.03
C LEU A 101 -2.24 11.74 0.02
N GLY A 102 -3.55 11.90 0.23
CA GLY A 102 -4.20 13.20 0.33
C GLY A 102 -4.04 13.89 1.69
N ARG A 103 -3.41 13.25 2.69
CA ARG A 103 -3.27 13.80 4.04
C ARG A 103 -2.25 14.92 4.06
N GLN A 104 -2.63 16.05 4.65
CA GLN A 104 -1.69 17.15 4.90
C GLN A 104 -0.61 16.70 5.90
N GLY A 105 0.65 16.89 5.53
CA GLY A 105 1.79 16.56 6.40
C GLY A 105 2.15 15.07 6.44
N VAL A 106 1.67 14.26 5.49
CA VAL A 106 2.18 12.89 5.32
C VAL A 106 3.70 12.93 5.07
N ASP A 107 4.43 12.06 5.76
CA ASP A 107 5.87 11.97 5.60
C ASP A 107 6.24 11.40 4.22
N SER A 108 7.40 11.78 3.69
CA SER A 108 7.82 11.39 2.34
C SER A 108 7.97 9.87 2.16
N TYR A 109 8.37 9.15 3.21
CA TYR A 109 8.54 7.70 3.14
C TYR A 109 7.17 7.01 2.99
N SER A 110 6.21 7.39 3.83
CA SER A 110 4.83 6.88 3.73
C SER A 110 4.19 7.24 2.40
N ALA A 111 4.36 8.47 1.92
CA ALA A 111 3.82 8.89 0.63
C ALA A 111 4.41 8.09 -0.54
N ASP A 112 5.74 7.93 -0.57
CA ASP A 112 6.42 7.14 -1.60
C ASP A 112 5.94 5.68 -1.61
N LYS A 113 5.90 5.04 -0.44
CA LYS A 113 5.51 3.63 -0.33
C LYS A 113 4.03 3.41 -0.59
N ALA A 114 3.15 4.34 -0.19
CA ALA A 114 1.73 4.28 -0.51
C ALA A 114 1.47 4.45 -2.02
N ALA A 115 2.14 5.40 -2.68
CA ALA A 115 2.04 5.60 -4.12
C ALA A 115 2.57 4.38 -4.89
N TRP A 116 3.71 3.84 -4.47
CA TRP A 116 4.27 2.63 -5.05
C TRP A 116 3.33 1.43 -4.87
N LEU A 117 2.81 1.21 -3.67
CA LEU A 117 1.91 0.08 -3.37
C LEU A 117 0.63 0.16 -4.18
N LEU A 118 -0.04 1.33 -4.18
CA LEU A 118 -1.29 1.50 -4.90
C LEU A 118 -1.11 1.29 -6.40
N SER A 119 -0.08 1.91 -7.00
CA SER A 119 0.22 1.76 -8.43
C SER A 119 0.62 0.33 -8.82
N ALA A 120 1.39 -0.37 -7.98
CA ALA A 120 1.78 -1.75 -8.20
C ALA A 120 0.58 -2.71 -8.17
N VAL A 121 -0.35 -2.51 -7.22
CA VAL A 121 -1.57 -3.32 -7.14
C VAL A 121 -2.51 -3.00 -8.29
N MET A 122 -2.66 -1.72 -8.67
CA MET A 122 -3.41 -1.32 -9.88
C MET A 122 -2.88 -2.02 -11.13
N SER A 123 -1.56 -2.13 -11.28
CA SER A 123 -0.98 -2.71 -12.49
C SER A 123 -1.12 -4.23 -12.59
N HIS A 124 -1.03 -4.93 -11.45
CA HIS A 124 -1.04 -6.40 -11.42
C HIS A 124 -2.43 -6.99 -11.18
N VAL A 125 -3.34 -6.22 -10.58
CA VAL A 125 -4.71 -6.65 -10.29
C VAL A 125 -5.72 -5.65 -10.89
N PRO A 126 -5.67 -5.39 -12.22
CA PRO A 126 -6.42 -4.29 -12.83
C PRO A 126 -7.94 -4.46 -12.73
N ARG A 127 -8.44 -5.69 -12.57
CA ARG A 127 -9.87 -5.99 -12.42
C ARG A 127 -10.48 -5.43 -11.12
N CYS A 128 -9.66 -5.06 -10.14
CA CYS A 128 -10.10 -4.49 -8.88
C CYS A 128 -10.26 -2.96 -8.91
N PHE A 129 -9.91 -2.29 -10.02
CA PHE A 129 -9.92 -0.84 -10.13
C PHE A 129 -10.70 -0.39 -11.35
N SER A 130 -11.41 0.74 -11.22
CA SER A 130 -12.03 1.42 -12.34
C SER A 130 -11.05 2.38 -13.04
N GLN A 131 -11.38 2.78 -14.26
CA GLN A 131 -10.62 3.83 -14.96
C GLN A 131 -10.61 5.15 -14.17
N ASP A 132 -11.71 5.46 -13.46
CA ASP A 132 -11.86 6.65 -12.64
C ASP A 132 -10.95 6.59 -11.41
N ASP A 133 -10.79 5.41 -10.79
CA ASP A 133 -9.85 5.23 -9.66
C ASP A 133 -8.42 5.55 -10.09
N VAL A 134 -8.00 5.02 -11.24
CA VAL A 134 -6.64 5.25 -11.74
C VAL A 134 -6.46 6.71 -12.18
N THR A 135 -7.46 7.30 -12.84
CA THR A 135 -7.41 8.72 -13.24
C THR A 135 -7.34 9.64 -12.03
N GLY A 136 -8.10 9.35 -10.96
CA GLY A 136 -8.06 10.09 -9.70
C GLY A 136 -6.71 9.98 -9.00
N PHE A 137 -6.12 8.79 -9.01
CA PHE A 137 -4.75 8.58 -8.50
C PHE A 137 -3.71 9.38 -9.30
N MET A 138 -3.78 9.35 -10.63
CA MET A 138 -2.87 10.11 -11.50
C MET A 138 -2.99 11.62 -11.29
N ALA A 139 -4.22 12.14 -11.18
CA ALA A 139 -4.46 13.55 -10.90
C ALA A 139 -3.90 13.98 -9.54
N LEU A 140 -3.97 13.11 -8.52
CA LEU A 140 -3.37 13.38 -7.21
C LEU A 140 -1.83 13.44 -7.30
N LEU A 141 -1.21 12.48 -8.01
CA LEU A 141 0.25 12.41 -8.16
C LEU A 141 0.84 13.57 -8.96
N LEU A 142 0.16 14.00 -10.02
CA LEU A 142 0.63 15.03 -10.94
C LEU A 142 0.16 16.44 -10.57
N GLY A 143 -0.65 16.57 -9.52
CA GLY A 143 -1.13 17.85 -9.04
C GLY A 143 0.00 18.77 -8.55
N ALA A 144 -0.29 20.08 -8.46
CA ALA A 144 0.68 21.09 -8.03
C ALA A 144 1.27 20.86 -6.61
N LYS A 145 0.61 20.03 -5.80
CA LYS A 145 1.07 19.59 -4.47
C LYS A 145 1.16 18.07 -4.44
N ALA A 146 1.99 17.51 -5.33
CA ALA A 146 2.25 16.08 -5.37
C ALA A 146 2.63 15.57 -3.97
N PRO A 147 2.05 14.44 -3.52
CA PRO A 147 2.25 13.96 -2.16
C PRO A 147 3.63 13.32 -1.95
N CYS A 148 4.26 12.86 -3.04
CA CYS A 148 5.54 12.18 -3.03
C CYS A 148 6.63 12.96 -3.81
N PRO A 149 7.92 12.75 -3.45
CA PRO A 149 9.05 13.15 -4.26
C PRO A 149 8.95 12.71 -5.73
N GLY A 150 9.64 13.42 -6.63
CA GLY A 150 9.59 13.14 -8.07
C GLY A 150 9.98 11.71 -8.47
N LEU A 151 10.86 11.06 -7.69
CA LEU A 151 11.19 9.64 -7.91
C LEU A 151 10.00 8.73 -7.61
N GLY A 152 9.29 8.95 -6.50
CA GLY A 152 8.10 8.17 -6.14
C GLY A 152 6.97 8.35 -7.16
N VAL A 153 6.80 9.56 -7.69
CA VAL A 153 5.87 9.83 -8.81
C VAL A 153 6.26 9.01 -10.04
N LEU A 154 7.54 9.05 -10.45
CA LEU A 154 8.03 8.33 -11.62
C LEU A 154 7.84 6.81 -11.50
N GLU A 155 8.16 6.23 -10.34
CA GLU A 155 7.96 4.81 -10.08
C GLU A 155 6.48 4.43 -10.14
N ALA A 156 5.60 5.24 -9.57
CA ALA A 156 4.17 4.98 -9.59
C ALA A 156 3.59 5.03 -11.01
N ILE A 157 3.97 6.03 -11.81
CA ILE A 157 3.58 6.13 -13.22
C ILE A 157 4.08 4.92 -14.01
N THR A 158 5.35 4.54 -13.77
CA THR A 158 5.97 3.38 -14.44
C THR A 158 5.22 2.10 -14.11
N ASN A 159 4.76 1.92 -12.86
CA ASN A 159 3.91 0.79 -12.50
C ASN A 159 2.59 0.80 -13.27
N VAL A 160 1.85 1.92 -13.26
CA VAL A 160 0.56 2.02 -13.97
C VAL A 160 0.69 1.69 -15.45
N LEU A 161 1.76 2.17 -16.11
CA LEU A 161 2.05 1.89 -17.53
C LEU A 161 2.25 0.40 -17.85
N LYS A 162 2.57 -0.45 -16.86
CA LYS A 162 2.70 -1.91 -17.05
C LYS A 162 1.35 -2.55 -17.36
N SER A 163 0.24 -1.99 -16.86
CA SER A 163 -1.10 -2.46 -17.21
C SER A 163 -1.57 -1.83 -18.51
N ASP A 164 -1.81 -2.65 -19.52
CA ASP A 164 -2.38 -2.25 -20.81
C ASP A 164 -3.76 -1.58 -20.66
N VAL A 165 -4.57 -2.02 -19.71
CA VAL A 165 -5.89 -1.43 -19.38
C VAL A 165 -5.77 0.05 -19.01
N PHE A 166 -4.73 0.42 -18.27
CA PHE A 166 -4.63 1.73 -17.64
C PHE A 166 -3.65 2.71 -18.28
N ARG A 167 -2.91 2.31 -19.33
CA ARG A 167 -2.00 3.22 -20.06
C ARG A 167 -2.69 4.51 -20.52
N GLY A 168 -3.95 4.40 -20.95
CA GLY A 168 -4.76 5.54 -21.36
C GLY A 168 -4.86 6.61 -20.27
N ALA A 169 -5.05 6.22 -19.00
CA ALA A 169 -5.15 7.17 -17.87
C ALA A 169 -3.85 7.96 -17.64
N VAL A 170 -2.70 7.44 -18.05
CA VAL A 170 -1.40 8.12 -17.96
C VAL A 170 -1.23 9.11 -19.11
N TRP A 171 -1.53 8.68 -20.34
CA TRP A 171 -1.29 9.49 -21.54
C TRP A 171 -2.27 10.65 -21.72
N THR A 172 -3.43 10.61 -21.05
CA THR A 172 -4.43 11.68 -21.09
C THR A 172 -4.22 12.75 -20.02
N GLN A 173 -3.18 12.64 -19.19
CA GLN A 173 -2.86 13.67 -18.21
C GLN A 173 -2.27 14.90 -18.93
N PRO A 174 -2.65 16.12 -18.52
CA PRO A 174 -2.12 17.37 -19.10
C PRO A 174 -0.64 17.57 -18.81
#